data_AF-A0A957BUY8-F1
#
_entry.id   AF-A0A957BUY8-F1
#
_cell.length_a   1.000
_cell.length_b   1.000
_cell.length_c   1.000
_cell.angle_alpha   90.00
_cell.angle_beta   90.00
_cell.angle_gamma   90.00
#
_symmetry.space_group_name_H-M   'P 1'
#
loop_
_entity.id
_entity.type
_entity.pdbx_description
1 polymer ?
#
loop_
_entity_poly.entity_id
_entity_poly.type
_entity_poly.pdbx_seq_one_letter_code
_entity_poly.pdbx_strand_id
1 'polypeptide(L)'
;MTSQTARLNDALLKRFMHGFYGYGNLHAPFWFVGMEEGGGKSFDEIATRLRVWQMRGEKLTEDVMDYHVDIGMPDFFYDKIKLQPTWAKLIRVLLGL
;
A
#
# COMPACT_ATOMS: atom_id res chain seq x y z
N MET A 1 -36.21 -3.92 -7.18
CA MET A 1 -34.83 -4.40 -7.38
C MET A 1 -34.04 -3.95 -6.18
N THR A 2 -33.80 -4.83 -5.21
CA THR A 2 -33.06 -4.51 -3.99
C THR A 2 -31.59 -4.30 -4.34
N SER A 3 -31.10 -3.08 -4.16
CA SER A 3 -29.68 -2.76 -4.27
C SER A 3 -28.93 -3.55 -3.19
N GLN A 4 -28.08 -4.49 -3.60
CA GLN A 4 -27.22 -5.24 -2.70
C GLN A 4 -26.09 -4.31 -2.25
N THR A 5 -26.10 -3.90 -0.99
CA THR A 5 -25.04 -3.07 -0.41
C THR A 5 -23.70 -3.81 -0.50
N ALA A 6 -22.69 -3.19 -1.12
CA ALA A 6 -21.35 -3.74 -1.18
C ALA A 6 -20.80 -3.97 0.24
N ARG A 7 -20.23 -5.14 0.51
CA ARG A 7 -19.69 -5.53 1.82
C ARG A 7 -18.26 -6.09 1.68
N LEU A 8 -17.36 -5.69 2.57
CA LEU A 8 -16.00 -6.22 2.64
C LEU A 8 -16.03 -7.57 3.34
N ASN A 9 -15.03 -8.41 3.07
CA ASN A 9 -14.83 -9.61 3.86
C ASN A 9 -14.22 -9.22 5.22
N ASP A 10 -15.04 -9.24 6.28
CA ASP A 10 -14.63 -8.83 7.63
C ASP A 10 -13.40 -9.60 8.15
N ALA A 11 -13.26 -10.88 7.80
CA ALA A 11 -12.12 -11.69 8.23
C ALA A 11 -10.84 -11.25 7.50
N LEU A 12 -10.92 -10.98 6.20
CA LEU A 12 -9.79 -10.48 5.42
C LEU A 12 -9.38 -9.09 5.88
N LEU A 13 -10.36 -8.20 6.11
CA LEU A 13 -10.11 -6.85 6.62
C LEU A 13 -9.39 -6.90 7.98
N LYS A 14 -9.85 -7.72 8.91
CA LYS A 14 -9.17 -7.90 10.21
C LYS A 14 -7.74 -8.41 10.06
N ARG A 15 -7.50 -9.38 9.18
CA ARG A 15 -6.13 -9.86 8.92
C ARG A 15 -5.26 -8.76 8.33
N PHE A 16 -5.78 -7.95 7.40
CA PHE A 16 -5.05 -6.81 6.84
C PHE A 16 -4.69 -5.79 7.91
N MET A 17 -5.65 -5.41 8.77
CA MET A 17 -5.44 -4.46 9.87
C MET A 17 -4.33 -4.88 10.84
N HIS A 18 -4.14 -6.18 11.04
CA HIS A 18 -3.15 -6.72 11.97
C HIS A 18 -1.88 -7.27 11.29
N GLY A 19 -1.89 -7.35 9.96
CA GLY A 19 -0.90 -8.11 9.19
C GLY A 19 -0.28 -7.34 8.04
N PHE A 20 -0.71 -6.13 7.73
CA PHE A 20 -0.05 -5.28 6.73
C PHE A 20 0.65 -4.11 7.43
N TYR A 21 1.99 -4.14 7.48
CA TYR A 21 2.83 -3.14 8.13
C TYR A 21 3.35 -2.07 7.16
N GLY A 22 2.94 -2.14 5.90
CA GLY A 22 3.31 -1.20 4.85
C GLY A 22 4.35 -1.76 3.90
N TYR A 23 5.37 -0.96 3.59
CA TYR A 23 6.25 -1.21 2.45
C TYR A 23 7.72 -1.38 2.84
N GLY A 24 8.42 -2.26 2.13
CA GLY A 24 9.86 -2.45 2.25
C GLY A 24 10.26 -3.79 2.88
N ASN A 25 11.33 -3.78 3.67
CA ASN A 25 11.95 -4.96 4.24
C ASN A 25 12.22 -4.78 5.74
N LEU A 26 11.68 -5.66 6.58
CA LEU A 26 11.87 -5.63 8.03
C LEU A 26 13.34 -5.87 8.46
N HIS A 27 14.19 -6.39 7.58
CA HIS A 27 15.62 -6.55 7.85
C HIS A 27 16.46 -5.39 7.31
N ALA A 28 15.83 -4.32 6.79
CA ALA A 28 16.57 -3.16 6.30
C ALA A 28 17.32 -2.46 7.44
N PRO A 29 18.55 -1.96 7.20
CA PRO A 29 19.34 -1.26 8.22
C PRO A 29 18.74 0.11 8.60
N PHE A 30 17.86 0.67 7.76
CA PHE A 30 17.20 1.95 7.98
C PHE A 30 15.70 1.82 7.72
N TRP A 31 14.90 2.38 8.61
CA TRP A 31 13.44 2.37 8.52
C TRP A 31 12.93 3.81 8.47
N PHE A 32 12.01 4.08 7.53
CA PHE A 32 11.29 5.34 7.48
C PHE A 32 9.90 5.16 8.10
N VAL A 33 9.76 5.57 9.36
CA VAL A 33 8.49 5.56 10.06
C VAL A 33 7.83 6.93 9.89
N GLY A 34 6.66 6.96 9.25
CA GLY A 34 5.99 8.19 8.86
C GLY A 34 4.47 8.09 8.92
N MET A 35 3.80 9.02 8.25
CA MET A 35 2.34 9.04 8.16
C MET A 35 1.80 7.74 7.55
N GLU A 36 0.55 7.42 7.90
CA GLU A 36 -0.18 6.27 7.35
C GLU A 36 -0.25 6.31 5.81
N GLU A 37 -0.45 5.13 5.23
CA GLU A 37 -0.63 4.98 3.80
C GLU A 37 -1.75 5.88 3.27
N GLY A 38 -1.49 6.58 2.16
CA GLY A 38 -2.54 7.31 1.45
C GLY A 38 -3.52 6.36 0.75
N GLY A 39 -4.81 6.55 0.94
CA GLY A 39 -5.84 5.74 0.33
C GLY A 39 -7.19 5.90 1.02
N GLY A 40 -8.08 4.91 0.83
CA GLY A 40 -9.38 4.87 1.50
C GLY A 40 -10.38 5.90 0.99
N LYS A 41 -10.24 6.30 -0.28
CA LYS A 41 -11.12 7.28 -0.93
C LYS A 41 -12.43 6.67 -1.39
N SER A 42 -12.46 5.36 -1.60
CA SER A 42 -13.68 4.63 -1.94
C SER A 42 -13.66 3.21 -1.40
N PHE A 43 -14.86 2.63 -1.34
CA PHE A 43 -15.05 1.24 -0.95
C PHE A 43 -14.34 0.27 -1.92
N ASP A 44 -14.45 0.52 -3.23
CA ASP A 44 -13.85 -0.31 -4.27
C ASP A 44 -12.31 -0.26 -4.23
N GLU A 45 -11.75 0.88 -3.84
CA GLU A 45 -10.31 1.01 -3.61
C GLU A 45 -9.86 0.09 -2.49
N ILE A 46 -10.54 0.13 -1.33
CA ILE A 46 -10.22 -0.75 -0.20
C ILE A 46 -10.42 -2.21 -0.55
N ALA A 47 -11.52 -2.56 -1.24
CA ALA A 47 -11.77 -3.93 -1.69
C ALA A 47 -10.66 -4.43 -2.62
N THR A 48 -10.16 -3.57 -3.52
CA THR A 48 -9.06 -3.89 -4.44
C THR A 48 -7.76 -4.15 -3.68
N ARG A 49 -7.41 -3.27 -2.74
CA ARG A 49 -6.22 -3.40 -1.88
C ARG A 49 -6.23 -4.72 -1.10
N LEU A 50 -7.35 -5.01 -0.43
CA LEU A 50 -7.52 -6.26 0.34
C LEU A 50 -7.36 -7.50 -0.55
N ARG A 51 -7.99 -7.50 -1.73
CA ARG A 51 -7.90 -8.61 -2.69
C ARG A 51 -6.48 -8.81 -3.19
N VAL A 52 -5.79 -7.74 -3.58
CA VAL A 52 -4.42 -7.81 -4.08
C VAL A 52 -3.47 -8.27 -3.00
N TRP A 53 -3.56 -7.73 -1.78
CA TRP A 53 -2.77 -8.19 -0.64
C TRP A 53 -2.99 -9.68 -0.35
N GLN A 54 -4.25 -10.13 -0.38
CA GLN A 54 -4.57 -11.56 -0.22
C GLN A 54 -3.93 -12.42 -1.31
N MET A 55 -4.07 -12.04 -2.58
CA MET A 55 -3.48 -12.74 -3.72
C MET A 55 -1.95 -12.81 -3.64
N ARG A 56 -1.31 -11.78 -3.08
CA ARG A 56 0.14 -11.69 -2.91
C ARG A 56 0.66 -12.41 -1.67
N GLY A 57 -0.22 -13.08 -0.93
CA GLY A 57 0.14 -13.97 0.18
C GLY A 57 0.08 -13.33 1.56
N GLU A 58 -0.67 -12.23 1.73
CA GLU A 58 -0.91 -11.59 3.02
C GLU A 58 0.38 -11.20 3.77
N LYS A 59 1.37 -10.68 3.02
CA LYS A 59 2.70 -10.34 3.56
C LYS A 59 2.63 -9.20 4.58
N LEU A 60 3.54 -9.26 5.57
CA LEU A 60 3.76 -8.19 6.54
C LEU A 60 4.22 -6.90 5.88
N THR A 61 5.11 -6.99 4.88
CA THR A 61 5.53 -5.85 4.07
C THR A 61 5.44 -6.20 2.59
N GLU A 62 5.08 -5.22 1.77
CA GLU A 62 5.06 -5.35 0.31
C GLU A 62 6.17 -4.54 -0.35
N ASP A 63 6.52 -4.92 -1.58
CA ASP A 63 7.21 -4.00 -2.48
C ASP A 63 6.23 -2.91 -2.90
N VAL A 64 6.61 -1.65 -2.70
CA VAL A 64 5.71 -0.51 -2.92
C VAL A 64 5.33 -0.36 -4.39
N MET A 65 6.25 -0.63 -5.31
CA MET A 65 6.01 -0.48 -6.75
C MET A 65 5.09 -1.58 -7.23
N ASP A 66 5.45 -2.85 -6.99
CA ASP A 66 4.68 -3.98 -7.47
C ASP A 66 3.26 -3.96 -6.92
N TYR A 67 3.11 -3.66 -5.62
CA TYR A 67 1.79 -3.58 -5.00
C TYR A 67 0.95 -2.44 -5.60
N HIS A 68 1.53 -1.25 -5.80
CA HIS A 68 0.80 -0.12 -6.39
C HIS A 68 0.40 -0.37 -7.84
N VAL A 69 1.23 -1.08 -8.62
CA VAL A 69 0.87 -1.51 -9.97
C VAL A 69 -0.33 -2.46 -9.93
N ASP A 70 -0.32 -3.46 -9.05
CA ASP A 70 -1.38 -4.46 -8.95
C ASP A 70 -2.73 -3.90 -8.46
N ILE A 71 -2.71 -2.87 -7.60
CA ILE A 71 -3.94 -2.15 -7.18
C ILE A 71 -4.40 -1.10 -8.18
N GLY A 72 -3.71 -0.94 -9.33
CA GLY A 72 -4.08 0.00 -10.38
C GLY A 72 -3.70 1.46 -10.08
N MET A 73 -2.64 1.69 -9.32
CA MET A 73 -2.12 3.03 -8.97
C MET A 73 -0.65 3.23 -9.39
N PRO A 74 -0.30 3.09 -10.69
CA PRO A 74 1.08 3.13 -11.14
C PRO A 74 1.70 4.54 -11.24
N ASP A 75 0.93 5.61 -10.97
CA ASP A 75 1.30 7.01 -11.26
C ASP A 75 2.61 7.50 -10.61
N PHE A 76 3.08 6.80 -9.57
CA PHE A 76 4.34 7.11 -8.87
C PHE A 76 5.56 6.34 -9.42
N PHE A 77 5.35 5.40 -10.34
CA PHE A 77 6.37 4.43 -10.77
C PHE A 77 6.59 4.40 -12.29
N TYR A 78 5.60 4.81 -13.09
CA TYR A 78 5.74 4.91 -14.55
C TYR A 78 5.74 6.38 -15.04
N ASP A 79 6.20 6.60 -16.28
CA ASP A 79 6.22 7.93 -16.94
C ASP A 79 4.81 8.54 -16.97
N LYS A 80 4.55 9.81 -16.62
CA LYS A 80 5.37 10.91 -16.10
C LYS A 80 5.45 10.85 -14.56
N ILE A 81 6.57 10.39 -14.03
CA ILE A 81 6.73 10.08 -12.61
C ILE A 81 6.41 11.31 -11.73
N LYS A 82 5.46 11.15 -10.81
CA LYS A 82 5.15 12.16 -9.79
C LYS A 82 6.02 11.95 -8.55
N LEU A 83 6.87 12.91 -8.22
CA LEU A 83 7.61 12.87 -6.96
C LEU A 83 6.68 13.07 -5.76
N GLN A 84 6.78 12.18 -4.77
CA GLN A 84 6.12 12.29 -3.47
C GLN A 84 6.96 13.17 -2.53
N PRO A 85 6.53 14.39 -2.19
CA PRO A 85 7.34 15.32 -1.39
C PRO A 85 7.71 14.77 -0.01
N THR A 86 6.79 13.99 0.59
CA THR A 86 6.97 13.37 1.92
C THR A 86 8.18 12.45 1.95
N TRP A 87 8.28 11.55 0.97
CA TRP A 87 9.32 10.52 0.94
C TRP A 87 10.62 11.01 0.30
N ALA A 88 10.54 11.94 -0.66
CA ALA A 88 11.70 12.40 -1.42
C ALA A 88 12.81 13.00 -0.53
N LYS A 89 12.46 13.70 0.56
CA LYS A 89 13.45 14.26 1.49
C LYS A 89 14.15 13.17 2.31
N LEU A 90 13.38 12.20 2.80
CA LEU A 90 13.91 11.09 3.61
C LEU A 90 14.84 10.19 2.78
N ILE A 91 14.43 9.88 1.54
CA ILE A 91 15.25 9.12 0.59
C ILE A 91 16.57 9.84 0.31
N ARG A 92 16.56 11.17 0.12
CA ARG A 92 17.80 11.95 -0.07
C ARG A 92 18.75 11.88 1.12
N VAL A 93 18.25 11.83 2.35
CA VAL A 93 19.10 11.66 3.53
C VAL A 93 19.79 10.29 3.46
N LEU A 94 19.04 9.22 3.21
CA LEU A 94 19.61 7.87 3.11
C LEU A 94 20.63 7.73 1.98
N LEU A 95 20.37 8.33 0.81
CA LEU A 95 21.31 8.29 -0.32
C LEU A 95 22.55 9.17 -0.14
N GLY A 96 22.55 10.05 0.87
CA GLY A 96 23.69 10.89 1.22
C GLY A 96 24.54 10.36 2.39
N LEU A 97 24.14 9.23 2.99
CA LEU A 97 24.92 8.48 3.98
C LEU A 97 25.96 7.60 3.28
#